data_AF-A0A2V9C5X3-F1
#
_entry.id   AF-A0A2V9C5X3-F1
#
_cell.length_a   1.000
_cell.length_b   1.000
_cell.length_c   1.000
_cell.angle_alpha   90.00
_cell.angle_beta   90.00
_cell.angle_gamma   90.00
#
_symmetry.space_group_name_H-M   'P 1'
#
loop_
_entity.id
_entity.type
_entity.pdbx_description
1 polymer ?
#
loop_
_entity_poly.entity_id
_entity_poly.type
_entity_poly.pdbx_seq_one_letter_code
_entity_poly.pdbx_strand_id
1 'polypeptide(L)'
;MLLCLNAVTRRGIAAWHFQKKTPEALQAAIRWDPRNAQYYDALATMRHFYADTDNPDEQVKLYQRAVNLSPQNALYWADLGTAFDWAGNRSEALRAFERSKELFPASPDVNWKLANFYIRSGKTLEGLRTLRKVLLGGGVPQQDVFALAERATEDRKTILEEMVPKETATLIAYLNYQAGKGDALAAEQAWSKLLALRLPFELSEAFVYLDALIQKRQTEQLAEAWSALADRFPQKVGSLRVTPSLVTNGSFESDILNGGLDWRVVPIEGATVSIDSRDAVDGAQAVHIEFDGTRNVDYGHLLQYVLVRPNTRYRFSGYIRTDAITTDSGPRFQIFDAYDSGKMFAATENAIGTSGWTEQRLEFRTPLNTRLIVVRVARPPSTKFDNKIRGTMWVDKLSLYAEE
;
A
#
# COMPACT_ATOMS: atom_id res chain seq x y z
N MET A 1 56.56 24.26 2.20
CA MET A 1 56.40 22.79 2.11
C MET A 1 56.07 22.16 3.47
N LEU A 2 56.87 22.36 4.53
CA LEU A 2 56.61 21.84 5.89
C LEU A 2 55.26 22.26 6.51
N LEU A 3 54.85 23.53 6.34
CA LEU A 3 53.54 24.01 6.81
C LEU A 3 52.37 23.31 6.12
N CYS A 4 52.50 23.03 4.82
CA CYS A 4 51.49 22.31 4.05
C CYS A 4 51.42 20.83 4.47
N LEU A 5 52.58 20.20 4.69
CA LEU A 5 52.65 18.81 5.16
C LEU A 5 52.00 18.66 6.55
N ASN A 6 52.26 19.59 7.47
CA ASN A 6 51.64 19.63 8.80
C ASN A 6 50.11 19.85 8.72
N ALA A 7 49.64 20.73 7.83
CA ALA A 7 48.20 20.94 7.64
C ALA A 7 47.48 19.68 7.11
N VAL A 8 48.11 18.97 6.16
CA VAL A 8 47.55 17.74 5.59
C VAL A 8 47.54 16.60 6.60
N THR A 9 48.61 16.40 7.37
CA THR A 9 48.65 15.36 8.40
C THR A 9 47.62 15.61 9.51
N ARG A 10 47.49 16.85 9.98
CA ARG A 10 46.45 17.22 10.95
C ARG A 10 45.04 16.93 10.45
N ARG A 11 44.75 17.25 9.19
CA ARG A 11 43.46 16.92 8.56
C ARG A 11 43.24 15.41 8.44
N GLY A 12 44.28 14.66 8.08
CA GLY A 12 44.21 13.20 8.01
C GLY A 12 43.90 12.57 9.37
N ILE A 13 44.56 13.03 10.44
CA ILE A 13 44.29 12.58 11.81
C ILE A 13 42.87 12.97 12.24
N ALA A 14 42.43 14.19 11.93
CA ALA A 14 41.07 14.64 12.23
C ALA A 14 40.01 13.77 11.52
N ALA A 15 40.21 13.47 10.23
CA ALA A 15 39.33 12.62 9.46
C ALA A 15 39.28 11.18 10.00
N TRP A 16 40.42 10.63 10.45
CA TRP A 16 40.46 9.32 11.09
C TRP A 16 39.65 9.28 12.40
N HIS A 17 39.75 10.32 13.23
CA HIS A 17 38.92 10.44 14.42
C HIS A 17 37.43 10.59 14.07
N PHE A 18 37.09 11.39 13.06
CA PHE A 18 35.73 11.62 12.61
C PHE A 18 35.00 10.33 12.20
N GLN A 19 35.70 9.38 11.57
CA GLN A 19 35.13 8.09 11.16
C GLN A 19 34.61 7.25 12.33
N LYS A 20 35.10 7.46 13.54
CA LYS A 20 34.68 6.71 14.73
C LYS A 20 33.29 7.09 15.23
N LYS A 21 32.76 8.26 14.84
CA LYS A 21 31.41 8.74 15.17
C LYS A 21 31.04 8.57 16.66
N THR A 22 31.93 8.97 17.56
CA THR A 22 31.71 9.07 19.02
C THR A 22 31.96 10.51 19.49
N PRO A 23 31.31 11.02 20.55
CA PRO A 23 31.52 12.40 20.99
C PRO A 23 32.98 12.72 21.29
N GLU A 24 33.71 11.80 21.92
CA GLU A 24 35.13 11.96 22.29
C GLU A 24 36.03 12.03 21.04
N ALA A 25 35.75 11.18 20.04
CA ALA A 25 36.46 11.21 18.78
C ALA A 25 36.14 12.46 17.95
N LEU A 26 34.89 12.93 17.96
CA LEU A 26 34.51 14.18 17.29
C LEU A 26 35.17 15.39 17.95
N GLN A 27 35.27 15.43 19.28
CA GLN A 27 36.07 16.43 19.98
C GLN A 27 37.56 16.36 19.61
N ALA A 28 38.12 15.15 19.47
CA ALA A 28 39.49 14.98 19.00
C ALA A 28 39.66 15.50 17.57
N ALA A 29 38.72 15.20 16.66
CA ALA A 29 38.72 15.71 15.29
C ALA A 29 38.73 17.25 15.26
N ILE A 30 37.91 17.89 16.10
CA ILE A 30 37.88 19.35 16.26
C ILE A 30 39.24 19.90 16.76
N ARG A 31 39.90 19.24 17.71
CA ARG A 31 41.24 19.67 18.18
C ARG A 31 42.28 19.62 17.06
N TRP A 32 42.22 18.59 16.22
CA TRP A 32 43.16 18.40 15.11
C TRP A 32 42.90 19.37 13.95
N ASP A 33 41.64 19.59 13.57
CA ASP A 33 41.22 20.54 12.53
C ASP A 33 39.98 21.37 12.97
N PRO A 34 40.18 22.50 13.68
CA PRO A 34 39.11 23.32 14.23
C PRO A 34 38.40 24.22 13.21
N ARG A 35 38.77 24.14 11.92
CA ARG A 35 38.15 24.94 10.84
C ARG A 35 37.19 24.12 9.99
N ASN A 36 37.01 22.84 10.28
CA ASN A 36 36.04 22.00 9.61
C ASN A 36 34.67 22.07 10.29
N ALA A 37 33.70 22.71 9.62
CA ALA A 37 32.34 22.90 10.13
C ALA A 37 31.62 21.57 10.42
N GLN A 38 31.87 20.54 9.61
CA GLN A 38 31.20 19.23 9.71
C GLN A 38 31.43 18.55 11.05
N TYR A 39 32.59 18.78 11.69
CA TYR A 39 32.90 18.15 12.97
C TYR A 39 32.07 18.74 14.11
N TYR A 40 31.81 20.05 14.06
CA TYR A 40 30.96 20.71 15.04
C TYR A 40 29.50 20.29 14.90
N ASP A 41 29.01 20.26 13.66
CA ASP A 41 27.66 19.79 13.31
C ASP A 41 27.42 18.33 13.74
N ALA A 42 28.36 17.43 13.40
CA ALA A 42 28.27 16.03 13.80
C ALA A 42 28.35 15.83 15.30
N LEU A 43 29.20 16.58 16.03
CA LEU A 43 29.27 16.50 17.49
C LEU A 43 27.96 16.96 18.12
N ALA A 44 27.38 18.05 17.62
CA ALA A 44 26.11 18.56 18.10
C ALA A 44 24.96 17.57 17.85
N THR A 45 24.86 17.05 16.63
CA THR A 45 23.88 16.01 16.26
C THR A 45 24.02 14.78 17.15
N MET A 46 25.24 14.31 17.36
CA MET A 46 25.47 13.12 18.16
C MET A 46 25.09 13.32 19.63
N ARG A 47 25.45 14.46 20.21
CA ARG A 47 25.05 14.80 21.58
C ARG A 47 23.53 14.95 21.70
N HIS A 48 22.86 15.42 20.66
CA HIS A 48 21.42 15.69 20.68
C HIS A 48 20.59 14.40 20.70
N PHE A 49 21.04 13.37 19.97
CA PHE A 49 20.32 12.11 19.87
C PHE A 49 20.81 11.02 20.83
N TYR A 50 22.07 11.06 21.26
CA TYR A 50 22.70 9.94 21.98
C TYR A 50 23.35 10.31 23.31
N ALA A 51 23.55 11.60 23.59
CA ALA A 51 23.99 12.01 24.91
C ALA A 51 22.76 12.46 25.70
N ASP A 52 22.62 11.95 26.91
CA ASP A 52 21.62 12.39 27.89
C ASP A 52 22.03 13.77 28.45
N THR A 53 22.24 14.73 27.55
CA THR A 53 22.73 16.06 27.88
C THR A 53 21.55 17.02 27.96
N ASP A 54 21.19 17.36 29.19
CA ASP A 54 20.14 18.31 29.58
C ASP A 54 20.49 19.79 29.26
N ASN A 55 21.49 20.05 28.41
CA ASN A 55 22.00 21.39 28.13
C ASN A 55 21.87 21.77 26.64
N PRO A 56 20.70 22.29 26.23
CA PRO A 56 20.46 22.71 24.85
C PRO A 56 21.32 23.93 24.43
N ASP A 57 21.82 24.74 25.37
CA ASP A 57 22.66 25.91 25.04
C ASP A 57 24.07 25.53 24.54
N GLU A 58 24.66 24.43 25.06
CA GLU A 58 25.92 23.92 24.51
C GLU A 58 25.77 23.47 23.05
N GLN A 59 24.61 22.90 22.72
CA GLN A 59 24.32 22.42 21.37
C GLN A 59 24.18 23.58 20.40
N VAL A 60 23.48 24.63 20.80
CA VAL A 60 23.40 25.88 20.04
C VAL A 60 24.80 26.43 19.74
N LYS A 61 25.73 26.44 20.72
CA LYS A 61 27.10 26.92 20.50
C LYS A 61 27.86 26.11 19.45
N LEU A 62 27.71 24.78 19.44
CA LEU A 62 28.35 23.91 18.45
C LEU A 62 27.79 24.17 17.05
N TYR A 63 26.46 24.23 16.88
CA TYR A 63 25.87 24.56 15.58
C TYR A 63 26.19 25.99 15.13
N GLN A 64 26.23 26.96 16.05
CA GLN A 64 26.65 28.33 15.74
C GLN A 64 28.08 28.35 15.19
N ARG A 65 28.96 27.49 15.72
CA ARG A 65 30.32 27.34 15.19
C ARG A 65 30.31 26.74 13.78
N ALA A 66 29.46 25.75 13.52
CA ALA A 66 29.30 25.16 12.19
C ALA A 66 28.84 26.20 11.16
N VAL A 67 27.78 26.97 11.43
CA VAL A 67 27.29 28.01 10.50
C VAL A 67 28.30 29.14 10.32
N ASN A 68 29.04 29.53 11.36
CA ASN A 68 30.09 30.56 11.23
C ASN A 68 31.25 30.11 10.33
N LEU A 69 31.58 28.82 10.33
CA LEU A 69 32.61 28.24 9.48
C LEU A 69 32.12 27.94 8.06
N SER A 70 30.80 27.76 7.86
CA SER A 70 30.20 27.43 6.57
C SER A 70 28.81 28.07 6.42
N PRO A 71 28.74 29.41 6.24
CA PRO A 71 27.49 30.16 6.29
C PRO A 71 26.54 29.91 5.11
N GLN A 72 27.00 29.22 4.07
CA GLN A 72 26.21 28.90 2.88
C GLN A 72 25.66 27.47 2.88
N ASN A 73 25.92 26.69 3.94
CA ASN A 73 25.34 25.35 4.07
C ASN A 73 23.96 25.44 4.72
N ALA A 74 22.91 25.18 3.93
CA ALA A 74 21.53 25.23 4.41
C ALA A 74 21.28 24.27 5.58
N LEU A 75 21.79 23.04 5.54
CA LEU A 75 21.53 22.04 6.58
C LEU A 75 22.03 22.50 7.95
N TYR A 76 23.22 23.12 8.03
CA TYR A 76 23.75 23.65 9.29
C TYR A 76 22.85 24.75 9.89
N TRP A 77 22.20 25.55 9.05
CA TRP A 77 21.21 26.53 9.51
C TRP A 77 19.92 25.85 10.00
N ALA A 78 19.45 24.78 9.34
CA ALA A 78 18.29 24.02 9.82
C ALA A 78 18.58 23.29 11.15
N ASP A 79 19.79 22.78 11.32
CA ASP A 79 20.21 22.10 12.55
C ASP A 79 20.38 23.10 13.70
N LEU A 80 20.94 24.28 13.42
CA LEU A 80 20.94 25.41 14.36
C LEU A 80 19.50 25.81 14.76
N GLY A 81 18.58 25.89 13.79
CA GLY A 81 17.16 26.19 14.07
C GLY A 81 16.51 25.13 14.97
N THR A 82 16.83 23.85 14.75
CA THR A 82 16.37 22.75 15.59
C THR A 82 16.91 22.87 17.02
N ALA A 83 18.19 23.22 17.17
CA ALA A 83 18.80 23.42 18.49
C ALA A 83 18.19 24.60 19.24
N PHE A 84 17.94 25.73 18.56
CA PHE A 84 17.25 26.87 19.17
C PHE A 84 15.83 26.52 19.61
N ASP A 85 15.09 25.75 18.83
CA ASP A 85 13.74 25.30 19.19
C ASP A 85 13.76 24.45 20.46
N TRP A 86 14.72 23.52 20.56
CA TRP A 86 14.91 22.69 21.75
C TRP A 86 15.35 23.49 22.98
N ALA A 87 16.13 24.57 22.77
CA ALA A 87 16.48 25.52 23.81
C ALA A 87 15.31 26.44 24.23
N GLY A 88 14.12 26.31 23.61
CA GLY A 88 12.96 27.18 23.86
C GLY A 88 13.04 28.55 23.16
N ASN A 89 14.10 28.82 22.41
CA ASN A 89 14.37 30.09 21.72
C ASN A 89 13.67 30.16 20.36
N ARG A 90 12.33 30.14 20.35
CA ARG A 90 11.51 30.04 19.13
C ARG A 90 11.76 31.12 18.08
N SER A 91 12.11 32.35 18.50
CA SER A 91 12.36 33.47 17.57
C SER A 91 13.68 33.31 16.81
N GLU A 92 14.72 32.81 17.48
CA GLU A 92 16.01 32.48 16.86
C GLU A 92 15.88 31.23 15.97
N ALA A 93 15.12 30.24 16.42
CA ALA A 93 14.82 29.05 15.63
C ALA A 93 14.21 29.41 14.28
N LEU A 94 13.17 30.26 14.28
CA LEU A 94 12.53 30.70 13.04
C LEU A 94 13.51 31.43 12.11
N ARG A 95 14.35 32.33 12.63
CA ARG A 95 15.36 33.04 11.82
C ARG A 95 16.38 32.09 11.18
N ALA A 96 16.86 31.11 11.95
CA ALA A 96 17.79 30.10 11.43
C ALA A 96 17.13 29.23 10.34
N PHE A 97 15.88 28.82 10.54
CA PHE A 97 15.13 28.08 9.53
C PHE A 97 14.83 28.92 8.28
N GLU A 98 14.49 30.20 8.42
CA GLU A 98 14.30 31.10 7.29
C GLU A 98 15.58 31.21 6.47
N ARG A 99 16.74 31.37 7.13
CA ARG A 99 18.03 31.38 6.45
C ARG A 99 18.33 30.07 5.73
N SER A 100 18.05 28.94 6.38
CA SER A 100 18.20 27.61 5.76
C SER A 100 17.32 27.48 4.51
N LYS A 101 16.06 27.91 4.59
CA LYS A 101 15.09 27.87 3.50
C LYS A 101 15.49 28.79 2.35
N GLU A 102 16.07 29.97 2.62
CA GLU A 102 16.61 30.85 1.58
C GLU A 102 17.75 30.20 0.80
N LEU A 103 18.65 29.51 1.51
CA LEU A 103 19.83 28.88 0.90
C LEU A 103 19.46 27.67 0.05
N PHE A 104 18.49 26.86 0.48
CA PHE A 104 18.04 25.71 -0.30
C PHE A 104 16.52 25.46 -0.16
N PRO A 105 15.68 26.22 -0.90
CA PRO A 105 14.23 26.19 -0.73
C PRO A 105 13.56 24.84 -1.03
N ALA A 106 14.17 24.03 -1.91
CA ALA A 106 13.63 22.76 -2.38
C ALA A 106 14.18 21.54 -1.63
N SER A 107 15.07 21.71 -0.65
CA SER A 107 15.62 20.58 0.11
C SER A 107 14.54 19.91 0.95
N PRO A 108 14.29 18.61 0.78
CA PRO A 108 13.34 17.90 1.62
C PRO A 108 13.76 17.84 3.07
N ASP A 109 15.06 17.68 3.37
CA ASP A 109 15.59 17.66 4.74
C ASP A 109 15.36 18.98 5.47
N VAL A 110 15.63 20.11 4.79
CA VAL A 110 15.36 21.46 5.34
C VAL A 110 13.87 21.64 5.58
N ASN A 111 13.03 21.31 4.60
CA ASN A 111 11.58 21.45 4.73
C ASN A 111 11.01 20.49 5.79
N TRP A 112 11.59 19.30 5.98
CA TRP A 112 11.21 18.35 7.02
C TRP A 112 11.46 18.92 8.42
N LYS A 113 12.66 19.45 8.68
CA LYS A 113 13.00 20.08 9.96
C LYS A 113 12.13 21.32 10.23
N LEU A 114 11.91 22.15 9.20
CA LEU A 114 11.06 23.34 9.30
C LEU A 114 9.58 22.98 9.55
N ALA A 115 9.05 21.96 8.88
CA ALA A 115 7.67 21.51 9.10
C ALA A 115 7.48 21.01 10.54
N ASN A 116 8.44 20.23 11.06
CA ASN A 116 8.45 19.80 12.45
C ASN A 116 8.44 20.98 13.43
N PHE A 117 9.24 22.02 13.17
CA PHE A 117 9.25 23.24 13.95
C PHE A 117 7.90 23.97 13.93
N TYR A 118 7.29 24.14 12.74
CA TYR A 118 5.98 24.77 12.62
C TYR A 118 4.91 24.01 13.40
N ILE A 119 4.89 22.69 13.31
CA ILE A 119 3.94 21.83 14.03
C ILE A 119 4.13 21.96 15.55
N ARG A 120 5.36 21.86 16.08
CA ARG A 120 5.63 22.05 17.52
C ARG A 120 5.29 23.46 18.02
N SER A 121 5.38 24.45 17.14
CA SER A 121 5.02 25.84 17.43
C SER A 121 3.52 26.13 17.33
N GLY A 122 2.68 25.12 17.04
CA GLY A 122 1.23 25.28 16.88
C GLY A 122 0.81 25.91 15.53
N LYS A 123 1.75 26.09 14.60
CA LYS A 123 1.52 26.63 13.25
C LYS A 123 1.22 25.49 12.28
N THR A 124 0.13 24.77 12.53
CA THR A 124 -0.18 23.52 11.83
C THR A 124 -0.32 23.72 10.32
N LEU A 125 -0.97 24.80 9.86
CA LEU A 125 -1.21 25.04 8.44
C LEU A 125 0.11 25.28 7.67
N GLU A 126 1.01 26.08 8.22
CA GLU A 126 2.35 26.29 7.68
C GLU A 126 3.17 25.00 7.69
N GLY A 127 3.01 24.18 8.74
CA GLY A 127 3.57 22.83 8.84
C GLY A 127 3.13 21.95 7.67
N LEU A 128 1.83 21.80 7.45
CA LEU A 128 1.25 21.00 6.36
C LEU A 128 1.71 21.46 4.98
N ARG A 129 1.69 22.77 4.71
CA ARG A 129 2.18 23.35 3.45
C ARG A 129 3.68 23.13 3.26
N THR A 130 4.44 23.03 4.34
CA THR A 130 5.87 22.71 4.27
C THR A 130 6.09 21.22 4.04
N LEU A 131 5.29 20.33 4.67
CA LEU A 131 5.29 18.89 4.40
C LEU A 131 4.92 18.57 2.95
N ARG A 132 4.06 19.35 2.31
CA ARG A 132 3.83 19.26 0.85
C ARG A 132 5.12 19.31 0.05
N LYS A 133 6.03 20.22 0.39
CA LYS A 133 7.33 20.35 -0.30
C LYS A 133 8.22 19.14 -0.08
N VAL A 134 8.14 18.52 1.10
CA VAL A 134 8.84 17.26 1.39
C VAL A 134 8.32 16.15 0.47
N LEU A 135 6.99 16.02 0.32
CA LEU A 135 6.39 15.02 -0.58
C LEU A 135 6.79 15.23 -2.05
N LEU A 136 6.89 16.49 -2.50
CA LEU A 136 7.31 16.83 -3.87
C LEU A 136 8.80 16.59 -4.13
N GLY A 137 9.67 16.81 -3.13
CA GLY A 137 11.11 16.68 -3.29
C GLY A 137 11.68 15.29 -3.00
N GLY A 138 10.94 14.42 -2.30
CA GLY A 138 11.38 13.06 -1.92
C GLY A 138 12.30 13.04 -0.70
N GLY A 139 13.00 11.93 -0.43
CA GLY A 139 14.04 11.85 0.63
C GLY A 139 13.54 11.52 2.05
N VAL A 140 12.28 11.81 2.38
CA VAL A 140 11.61 11.31 3.60
C VAL A 140 10.54 10.29 3.21
N PRO A 141 10.44 9.12 3.87
CA PRO A 141 9.38 8.16 3.61
C PRO A 141 8.00 8.83 3.74
N GLN A 142 7.14 8.69 2.73
CA GLN A 142 5.84 9.38 2.71
C GLN A 142 4.96 9.03 3.92
N GLN A 143 5.07 7.79 4.42
CA GLN A 143 4.35 7.34 5.62
C GLN A 143 4.71 8.17 6.86
N ASP A 144 5.98 8.55 7.02
CA ASP A 144 6.42 9.39 8.15
C ASP A 144 5.86 10.81 8.02
N VAL A 145 5.77 11.31 6.79
CA VAL A 145 5.16 12.61 6.48
C VAL A 145 3.67 12.60 6.82
N PHE A 146 2.94 11.56 6.40
CA PHE A 146 1.51 11.40 6.73
C PHE A 146 1.30 11.28 8.24
N ALA A 147 2.09 10.44 8.93
CA ALA A 147 1.99 10.26 10.37
C ALA A 147 2.31 11.55 11.15
N LEU A 148 3.25 12.37 10.69
CA LEU A 148 3.51 13.68 11.29
C LEU A 148 2.32 14.63 11.12
N ALA A 149 1.71 14.69 9.93
CA ALA A 149 0.55 15.53 9.68
C ALA A 149 -0.65 15.13 10.55
N GLU A 150 -0.92 13.84 10.71
CA GLU A 150 -2.03 13.34 11.54
C GLU A 150 -1.80 13.53 13.04
N ARG A 151 -0.54 13.56 13.50
CA ARG A 151 -0.22 13.97 14.87
C ARG A 151 -0.43 15.47 15.09
N ALA A 152 -0.32 16.27 14.03
CA ALA A 152 -0.50 17.72 14.10
C ALA A 152 -1.97 18.14 14.06
N THR A 153 -2.85 17.36 13.41
CA THR A 153 -4.29 17.63 13.35
C THR A 153 -5.11 16.39 13.01
N GLU A 154 -6.33 16.34 13.55
CA GLU A 154 -7.35 15.35 13.21
C GLU A 154 -8.10 15.70 11.92
N ASP A 155 -7.95 16.91 11.38
CA ASP A 155 -8.64 17.36 10.17
C ASP A 155 -8.02 16.77 8.89
N ARG A 156 -8.51 15.57 8.53
CA ARG A 156 -8.10 14.82 7.32
C ARG A 156 -8.32 15.60 6.04
N LYS A 157 -9.36 16.44 5.98
CA LYS A 157 -9.67 17.25 4.81
C LYS A 157 -8.61 18.32 4.61
N THR A 158 -8.21 19.00 5.68
CA THR A 158 -7.13 19.99 5.63
C THR A 158 -5.79 19.33 5.29
N ILE A 159 -5.49 18.14 5.83
CA ILE A 159 -4.29 17.37 5.43
C ILE A 159 -4.30 17.10 3.92
N LEU A 160 -5.41 16.59 3.39
CA LEU A 160 -5.55 16.30 1.96
C LEU A 160 -5.39 17.57 1.09
N GLU A 161 -6.00 18.68 1.48
CA GLU A 161 -6.02 19.90 0.67
C GLU A 161 -4.75 20.76 0.79
N GLU A 162 -4.04 20.71 1.91
CA GLU A 162 -2.91 21.61 2.20
C GLU A 162 -1.55 20.91 2.17
N MET A 163 -1.51 19.60 2.47
CA MET A 163 -0.27 18.83 2.43
C MET A 163 -0.16 17.97 1.16
N VAL A 164 -1.15 17.15 0.85
CA VAL A 164 -1.02 16.14 -0.22
C VAL A 164 -0.94 16.82 -1.60
N PRO A 165 0.13 16.59 -2.40
CA PRO A 165 0.21 17.03 -3.79
C PRO A 165 -0.91 16.43 -4.65
N LYS A 166 -1.38 17.20 -5.63
CA LYS A 166 -2.46 16.80 -6.55
C LYS A 166 -1.93 15.98 -7.73
N GLU A 167 -1.18 14.93 -7.41
CA GLU A 167 -0.49 14.04 -8.36
C GLU A 167 -0.86 12.59 -8.06
N THR A 168 -0.93 11.75 -9.09
CA THR A 168 -1.37 10.35 -8.98
C THR A 168 -0.63 9.61 -7.88
N ALA A 169 0.72 9.60 -7.93
CA ALA A 169 1.54 8.81 -7.04
C ALA A 169 1.29 9.17 -5.57
N THR A 170 1.18 10.45 -5.24
CA THR A 170 1.02 10.88 -3.84
C THR A 170 -0.41 10.74 -3.35
N LEU A 171 -1.42 10.95 -4.20
CA LEU A 171 -2.81 10.69 -3.85
C LEU A 171 -3.08 9.20 -3.62
N ILE A 172 -2.54 8.32 -4.47
CA ILE A 172 -2.65 6.86 -4.29
C ILE A 172 -1.89 6.41 -3.03
N ALA A 173 -0.70 6.96 -2.76
CA ALA A 173 0.02 6.64 -1.54
C ALA A 173 -0.75 7.06 -0.28
N TYR A 174 -1.34 8.26 -0.27
CA TYR A 174 -2.16 8.73 0.85
C TYR A 174 -3.46 7.93 1.00
N LEU A 175 -4.12 7.60 -0.12
CA LEU A 175 -5.28 6.70 -0.17
C LEU A 175 -4.98 5.35 0.49
N ASN A 176 -3.90 4.68 0.06
CA ASN A 176 -3.51 3.37 0.57
C ASN A 176 -3.10 3.45 2.06
N TYR A 177 -2.43 4.53 2.47
CA TYR A 177 -2.09 4.78 3.86
C TYR A 177 -3.35 4.87 4.75
N GLN A 178 -4.36 5.64 4.34
CA GLN A 178 -5.61 5.78 5.10
C GLN A 178 -6.43 4.49 5.13
N ALA A 179 -6.54 3.83 3.97
CA ALA A 179 -7.29 2.57 3.87
C ALA A 179 -6.65 1.46 4.72
N GLY A 180 -5.32 1.34 4.73
CA GLY A 180 -4.60 0.38 5.57
C GLY A 180 -4.83 0.60 7.07
N LYS A 181 -4.94 1.86 7.50
CA LYS A 181 -5.35 2.22 8.87
C LYS A 181 -6.82 1.94 9.16
N GLY A 182 -7.65 1.84 8.14
CA GLY A 182 -9.10 1.66 8.25
C GLY A 182 -9.88 2.97 8.34
N ASP A 183 -9.26 4.12 8.05
CA ASP A 183 -9.94 5.42 7.95
C ASP A 183 -10.64 5.51 6.58
N ALA A 184 -11.82 4.88 6.50
CA ALA A 184 -12.60 4.76 5.26
C ALA A 184 -12.90 6.12 4.64
N LEU A 185 -13.27 7.09 5.49
CA LEU A 185 -13.69 8.42 5.05
C LEU A 185 -12.52 9.20 4.46
N ALA A 186 -11.35 9.18 5.11
CA ALA A 186 -10.17 9.86 4.57
C ALA A 186 -9.67 9.20 3.28
N ALA A 187 -9.73 7.87 3.20
CA ALA A 187 -9.42 7.12 1.99
C ALA A 187 -10.39 7.50 0.84
N GLU A 188 -11.69 7.51 1.10
CA GLU A 188 -12.72 7.89 0.13
C GLU A 188 -12.55 9.34 -0.37
N GLN A 189 -12.15 10.28 0.50
CA GLN A 189 -11.84 11.65 0.10
C GLN A 189 -10.66 11.71 -0.88
N ALA A 190 -9.59 10.94 -0.62
CA ALA A 190 -8.44 10.85 -1.52
C ALA A 190 -8.81 10.21 -2.86
N TRP A 191 -9.60 9.12 -2.81
CA TRP A 191 -10.13 8.43 -3.99
C TRP A 191 -10.99 9.36 -4.87
N SER A 192 -11.94 10.05 -4.23
CA SER A 192 -12.82 11.02 -4.90
C SER A 192 -12.02 12.16 -5.53
N LYS A 193 -10.97 12.64 -4.86
CA LYS A 193 -10.08 13.67 -5.39
C LYS A 193 -9.33 13.20 -6.63
N LEU A 194 -8.78 11.97 -6.61
CA LEU A 194 -8.09 11.34 -7.74
C LEU A 194 -9.00 11.28 -8.97
N LEU A 195 -10.25 10.82 -8.79
CA LEU A 195 -11.24 10.70 -9.85
C LEU A 195 -11.73 12.06 -10.38
N ALA A 196 -12.01 13.01 -9.48
CA ALA A 196 -12.48 14.35 -9.85
C ALA A 196 -11.44 15.12 -10.67
N LEU A 197 -10.15 14.97 -10.33
CA LEU A 197 -9.04 15.56 -11.09
C LEU A 197 -8.73 14.80 -12.40
N ARG A 198 -9.40 13.66 -12.65
CA ARG A 198 -9.18 12.77 -13.80
C ARG A 198 -7.72 12.37 -13.99
N LEU A 199 -6.97 12.25 -12.89
CA LEU A 199 -5.57 11.88 -12.93
C LEU A 199 -5.38 10.48 -13.56
N PRO A 200 -4.31 10.26 -14.34
CA PRO A 200 -4.04 8.96 -14.93
C PRO A 200 -3.53 7.99 -13.87
N PHE A 201 -4.01 6.75 -13.87
CA PHE A 201 -3.50 5.64 -13.05
C PHE A 201 -3.88 4.31 -13.70
N GLU A 202 -3.12 3.27 -13.39
CA GLU A 202 -3.42 1.90 -13.82
C GLU A 202 -4.39 1.22 -12.85
N LEU A 203 -5.26 0.34 -13.38
CA LEU A 203 -6.26 -0.37 -12.56
C LEU A 203 -5.64 -1.12 -11.38
N SER A 204 -4.47 -1.72 -11.59
CA SER A 204 -3.74 -2.46 -10.55
C SER A 204 -3.36 -1.60 -9.36
N GLU A 205 -3.13 -0.30 -9.54
CA GLU A 205 -2.80 0.62 -8.44
C GLU A 205 -4.00 0.83 -7.50
N ALA A 206 -5.23 0.69 -8.00
CA ALA A 206 -6.44 0.81 -7.19
C ALA A 206 -6.75 -0.45 -6.37
N PHE A 207 -6.21 -1.62 -6.74
CA PHE A 207 -6.53 -2.87 -6.07
C PHE A 207 -6.01 -2.94 -4.64
N VAL A 208 -4.91 -2.26 -4.32
CA VAL A 208 -4.42 -2.13 -2.94
C VAL A 208 -5.49 -1.46 -2.04
N TYR A 209 -6.14 -0.41 -2.55
CA TYR A 209 -7.23 0.25 -1.86
C TYR A 209 -8.43 -0.67 -1.68
N LEU A 210 -8.88 -1.33 -2.75
CA LEU A 210 -10.03 -2.25 -2.68
C LEU A 210 -9.78 -3.43 -1.73
N ASP A 211 -8.58 -4.00 -1.73
CA ASP A 211 -8.19 -5.08 -0.84
C ASP A 211 -8.18 -4.63 0.62
N ALA A 212 -7.74 -3.40 0.90
CA ALA A 212 -7.84 -2.82 2.24
C ALA A 212 -9.31 -2.68 2.67
N LEU A 213 -10.22 -2.24 1.79
CA LEU A 213 -11.65 -2.17 2.09
C LEU A 213 -12.25 -3.55 2.40
N ILE A 214 -11.85 -4.58 1.64
CA ILE A 214 -12.24 -5.98 1.91
C ILE A 214 -11.74 -6.38 3.31
N GLN A 215 -10.44 -6.25 3.58
CA GLN A 215 -9.85 -6.65 4.87
C GLN A 215 -10.48 -5.92 6.08
N LYS A 216 -10.84 -4.65 5.91
CA LYS A 216 -11.50 -3.83 6.95
C LYS A 216 -13.01 -3.99 7.00
N ARG A 217 -13.60 -4.85 6.16
CA ARG A 217 -15.04 -5.13 6.06
C ARG A 217 -15.88 -3.90 5.66
N GLN A 218 -15.30 -2.98 4.90
CA GLN A 218 -15.93 -1.73 4.44
C GLN A 218 -16.65 -1.95 3.09
N THR A 219 -17.69 -2.79 3.12
CA THR A 219 -18.35 -3.29 1.89
C THR A 219 -19.11 -2.22 1.10
N GLU A 220 -19.61 -1.18 1.77
CA GLU A 220 -20.32 -0.08 1.10
C GLU A 220 -19.35 0.76 0.28
N GLN A 221 -18.23 1.18 0.89
CA GLN A 221 -17.15 1.90 0.21
C GLN A 221 -16.54 1.04 -0.91
N LEU A 222 -16.44 -0.28 -0.72
CA LEU A 222 -15.96 -1.20 -1.75
C LEU A 222 -16.87 -1.19 -2.99
N ALA A 223 -18.19 -1.21 -2.78
CA ALA A 223 -19.17 -1.16 -3.86
C ALA A 223 -19.10 0.16 -4.65
N GLU A 224 -18.94 1.27 -3.93
CA GLU A 224 -18.81 2.61 -4.52
C GLU A 224 -17.51 2.77 -5.30
N ALA A 225 -16.38 2.35 -4.71
CA ALA A 225 -15.08 2.41 -5.35
C ALA A 225 -15.01 1.55 -6.62
N TRP A 226 -15.57 0.33 -6.58
CA TRP A 226 -15.67 -0.52 -7.77
C TRP A 226 -16.59 0.06 -8.84
N SER A 227 -17.73 0.63 -8.45
CA SER A 227 -18.65 1.30 -9.39
C SER A 227 -17.94 2.47 -10.09
N ALA A 228 -17.16 3.26 -9.34
CA ALA A 228 -16.40 4.36 -9.92
C ALA A 228 -15.30 3.88 -10.88
N LEU A 229 -14.69 2.72 -10.63
CA LEU A 229 -13.78 2.07 -11.58
C LEU A 229 -14.49 1.60 -12.84
N ALA A 230 -15.71 1.06 -12.73
CA ALA A 230 -16.53 0.69 -13.89
C ALA A 230 -16.84 1.91 -14.76
N ASP A 231 -17.15 3.07 -14.15
CA ASP A 231 -17.37 4.31 -14.89
C ASP A 231 -16.08 4.86 -15.54
N ARG A 232 -14.92 4.70 -14.88
CA ARG A 232 -13.62 5.17 -15.37
C ARG A 232 -13.02 4.25 -16.44
N PHE A 233 -13.24 2.95 -16.35
CA PHE A 233 -12.68 1.91 -17.21
C PHE A 233 -13.77 0.93 -17.70
N PRO A 234 -14.80 1.41 -18.41
CA PRO A 234 -15.99 0.62 -18.75
C PRO A 234 -15.71 -0.58 -19.66
N GLN A 235 -14.58 -0.57 -20.38
CA GLN A 235 -14.15 -1.67 -21.23
C GLN A 235 -13.39 -2.78 -20.49
N LYS A 236 -12.96 -2.54 -19.25
CA LYS A 236 -12.16 -3.47 -18.46
C LYS A 236 -12.87 -3.91 -17.18
N VAL A 237 -13.70 -3.05 -16.59
CA VAL A 237 -14.32 -3.28 -15.28
C VAL A 237 -15.83 -3.46 -15.43
N GLY A 238 -16.32 -4.61 -14.98
CA GLY A 238 -17.75 -4.92 -15.00
C GLY A 238 -18.57 -4.05 -14.04
N SER A 239 -19.70 -3.53 -14.52
CA SER A 239 -20.62 -2.71 -13.71
C SER A 239 -21.51 -3.56 -12.82
N LEU A 240 -21.57 -3.21 -11.53
CA LEU A 240 -22.49 -3.79 -10.54
C LEU A 240 -23.96 -3.39 -10.74
N ARG A 241 -24.23 -2.37 -11.56
CA ARG A 241 -25.58 -1.81 -11.75
C ARG A 241 -26.28 -2.31 -13.00
N VAL A 242 -25.50 -2.67 -14.03
CA VAL A 242 -26.01 -2.99 -15.37
C VAL A 242 -26.17 -4.49 -15.58
N THR A 243 -25.37 -5.31 -14.88
CA THR A 243 -25.40 -6.76 -15.03
C THR A 243 -26.46 -7.38 -14.12
N PRO A 244 -27.30 -8.31 -14.63
CA PRO A 244 -28.27 -8.99 -13.78
C PRO A 244 -27.58 -9.97 -12.81
N SER A 245 -26.39 -10.46 -13.16
CA SER A 245 -25.56 -11.33 -12.29
C SER A 245 -24.65 -10.48 -11.40
N LEU A 246 -24.52 -10.89 -10.14
CA LEU A 246 -23.59 -10.30 -9.17
C LEU A 246 -22.14 -10.75 -9.38
N VAL A 247 -21.94 -11.89 -10.06
CA VAL A 247 -20.60 -12.32 -10.51
C VAL A 247 -20.19 -11.45 -11.68
N THR A 248 -19.04 -10.78 -11.55
CA THR A 248 -18.46 -9.98 -12.64
C THR A 248 -17.62 -10.86 -13.56
N ASN A 249 -17.55 -10.54 -14.86
CA ASN A 249 -16.80 -11.31 -15.86
C ASN A 249 -17.05 -12.84 -15.78
N GLY A 250 -18.30 -13.24 -15.55
CA GLY A 250 -18.65 -14.66 -15.38
C GLY A 250 -18.55 -15.51 -16.65
N SER A 251 -18.48 -14.87 -17.82
CA SER A 251 -18.23 -15.51 -19.12
C SER A 251 -16.75 -15.48 -19.53
N PHE A 252 -15.88 -14.85 -18.74
CA PHE A 252 -14.44 -14.74 -19.02
C PHE A 252 -14.05 -14.15 -20.39
N GLU A 253 -14.95 -13.39 -21.01
CA GLU A 253 -14.69 -12.72 -22.30
C GLU A 253 -13.76 -11.50 -22.15
N SER A 254 -13.56 -11.04 -20.92
CA SER A 254 -12.61 -9.98 -20.57
C SER A 254 -11.42 -10.57 -19.81
N ASP A 255 -10.27 -9.90 -19.91
CA ASP A 255 -9.07 -10.26 -19.16
C ASP A 255 -9.36 -10.36 -17.66
N ILE A 256 -8.83 -11.41 -17.00
CA ILE A 256 -8.88 -11.54 -15.55
C ILE A 256 -7.98 -10.46 -14.94
N LEU A 257 -8.59 -9.54 -14.18
CA LEU A 257 -7.89 -8.39 -13.62
C LEU A 257 -7.00 -8.74 -12.42
N ASN A 258 -7.22 -9.90 -11.79
CA ASN A 258 -6.49 -10.33 -10.59
C ASN A 258 -6.61 -9.38 -9.39
N GLY A 259 -7.75 -8.67 -9.26
CA GLY A 259 -7.95 -7.77 -8.14
C GLY A 259 -9.36 -7.17 -8.06
N GLY A 260 -9.63 -6.50 -6.94
CA GLY A 260 -10.94 -5.92 -6.64
C GLY A 260 -12.06 -6.98 -6.57
N LEU A 261 -13.18 -6.71 -7.25
CA LEU A 261 -14.35 -7.61 -7.32
C LEU A 261 -14.37 -8.48 -8.59
N ASP A 262 -13.29 -8.49 -9.36
CA ASP A 262 -13.11 -9.42 -10.47
C ASP A 262 -12.39 -10.70 -10.01
N TRP A 263 -12.31 -11.68 -10.91
CA TRP A 263 -11.61 -12.94 -10.70
C TRP A 263 -10.14 -12.75 -10.31
N ARG A 264 -9.66 -13.66 -9.47
CA ARG A 264 -8.28 -13.73 -9.01
C ARG A 264 -7.73 -15.12 -9.24
N VAL A 265 -6.55 -15.18 -9.82
CA VAL A 265 -5.75 -16.39 -9.95
C VAL A 265 -4.55 -16.27 -9.01
N VAL A 266 -4.52 -17.12 -8.00
CA VAL A 266 -3.39 -17.23 -7.07
C VAL A 266 -2.50 -18.38 -7.53
N PRO A 267 -1.22 -18.15 -7.92
CA PRO A 267 -0.37 -19.23 -8.38
C PRO A 267 -0.15 -20.31 -7.31
N ILE A 268 -0.21 -21.58 -7.70
CA ILE A 268 0.15 -22.72 -6.86
C ILE A 268 0.88 -23.77 -7.67
N GLU A 269 1.87 -24.41 -7.05
CA GLU A 269 2.57 -25.53 -7.68
C GLU A 269 1.65 -26.76 -7.77
N GLY A 270 1.56 -27.40 -8.93
CA GLY A 270 0.67 -28.53 -9.19
C GLY A 270 -0.64 -28.19 -9.90
N ALA A 271 -0.93 -26.90 -10.14
CA ALA A 271 -2.05 -26.46 -10.96
C ALA A 271 -1.72 -25.18 -11.74
N THR A 272 -2.19 -25.07 -12.98
CA THR A 272 -2.07 -23.85 -13.81
C THR A 272 -3.43 -23.38 -14.25
N VAL A 273 -3.61 -22.07 -14.37
CA VAL A 273 -4.85 -21.44 -14.87
C VAL A 273 -4.51 -20.64 -16.12
N SER A 274 -5.29 -20.84 -17.17
CA SER A 274 -5.17 -20.14 -18.44
C SER A 274 -6.57 -19.88 -19.02
N ILE A 275 -6.64 -19.08 -20.09
CA ILE A 275 -7.86 -18.93 -20.90
C ILE A 275 -7.72 -19.83 -22.13
N ASP A 276 -8.73 -20.64 -22.41
CA ASP A 276 -8.85 -21.41 -23.66
C ASP A 276 -9.92 -20.76 -24.54
N SER A 277 -9.60 -20.55 -25.81
CA SER A 277 -10.47 -19.90 -26.79
C SER A 277 -11.07 -20.86 -27.83
N ARG A 278 -10.87 -22.17 -27.64
CA ARG A 278 -11.33 -23.21 -28.59
C ARG A 278 -12.61 -23.89 -28.15
N ASP A 279 -12.96 -23.77 -26.88
CA ASP A 279 -13.98 -24.60 -26.23
C ASP A 279 -14.63 -23.84 -25.07
N ALA A 280 -15.75 -23.17 -25.36
CA ALA A 280 -16.53 -22.38 -24.42
C ALA A 280 -18.02 -22.76 -24.53
N VAL A 281 -18.78 -22.56 -23.45
CA VAL A 281 -20.24 -22.75 -23.43
C VAL A 281 -20.94 -21.54 -24.01
N ASP A 282 -20.44 -20.35 -23.67
CA ASP A 282 -20.96 -19.08 -24.13
C ASP A 282 -19.78 -18.22 -24.61
N GLY A 283 -19.99 -17.44 -25.66
CA GLY A 283 -18.91 -16.61 -26.22
C GLY A 283 -17.76 -17.42 -26.83
N ALA A 284 -16.54 -16.96 -26.61
CA ALA A 284 -15.32 -17.44 -27.22
C ALA A 284 -14.24 -17.87 -26.21
N GLN A 285 -14.42 -17.62 -24.91
CA GLN A 285 -13.41 -17.86 -23.90
C GLN A 285 -13.95 -18.68 -22.74
N ALA A 286 -13.15 -19.60 -22.22
CA ALA A 286 -13.41 -20.31 -20.98
C ALA A 286 -12.13 -20.39 -20.14
N VAL A 287 -12.28 -20.44 -18.81
CA VAL A 287 -11.14 -20.69 -17.94
C VAL A 287 -10.76 -22.15 -18.02
N HIS A 288 -9.49 -22.42 -18.26
CA HIS A 288 -8.87 -23.73 -18.30
C HIS A 288 -7.94 -23.91 -17.08
N ILE A 289 -8.15 -24.98 -16.33
CA ILE A 289 -7.35 -25.33 -15.15
C ILE A 289 -6.74 -26.70 -15.38
N GLU A 290 -5.42 -26.79 -15.41
CA GLU A 290 -4.68 -28.05 -15.59
C GLU A 290 -4.03 -28.47 -14.27
N PHE A 291 -4.17 -29.76 -13.93
CA PHE A 291 -3.51 -30.40 -12.80
C PHE A 291 -2.46 -31.40 -13.31
N ASP A 292 -1.22 -31.27 -12.85
CA ASP A 292 -0.08 -31.99 -13.42
C ASP A 292 0.08 -33.47 -12.94
N GLY A 293 -0.65 -33.87 -11.90
CA GLY A 293 -0.55 -35.20 -11.30
C GLY A 293 0.63 -35.38 -10.35
N THR A 294 1.37 -34.33 -10.00
CA THR A 294 2.58 -34.45 -9.17
C THR A 294 2.26 -34.58 -7.69
N ARG A 295 1.13 -34.03 -7.23
CA ARG A 295 0.79 -33.89 -5.81
C ARG A 295 -0.70 -33.92 -5.50
N ASN A 296 -1.01 -34.04 -4.22
CA ASN A 296 -2.35 -33.93 -3.65
C ASN A 296 -2.68 -32.46 -3.34
N VAL A 297 -2.94 -31.66 -4.39
CA VAL A 297 -3.14 -30.20 -4.29
C VAL A 297 -4.40 -29.86 -3.48
N ASP A 298 -4.28 -28.96 -2.49
CA ASP A 298 -5.44 -28.24 -1.93
C ASP A 298 -5.68 -26.98 -2.77
N TYR A 299 -6.64 -27.05 -3.68
CA TYR A 299 -6.91 -25.99 -4.63
C TYR A 299 -8.08 -25.12 -4.17
N GLY A 300 -7.88 -23.80 -4.19
CA GLY A 300 -8.92 -22.78 -4.02
C GLY A 300 -8.52 -21.47 -4.69
N HIS A 301 -7.74 -21.57 -5.76
CA HIS A 301 -6.86 -20.51 -6.27
C HIS A 301 -7.47 -19.68 -7.41
N LEU A 302 -8.61 -20.10 -7.95
CA LEU A 302 -9.48 -19.28 -8.80
C LEU A 302 -10.69 -18.86 -7.98
N LEU A 303 -10.78 -17.56 -7.66
CA LEU A 303 -11.84 -17.03 -6.79
C LEU A 303 -12.28 -15.63 -7.20
N GLN A 304 -13.49 -15.25 -6.77
CA GLN A 304 -14.01 -13.90 -6.87
C GLN A 304 -14.72 -13.50 -5.57
N TYR A 305 -14.51 -12.25 -5.16
CA TYR A 305 -15.29 -11.62 -4.10
C TYR A 305 -16.59 -11.07 -4.67
N VAL A 306 -17.73 -11.45 -4.10
CA VAL A 306 -19.05 -11.05 -4.60
C VAL A 306 -19.82 -10.35 -3.49
N LEU A 307 -20.27 -9.11 -3.77
CA LEU A 307 -21.11 -8.34 -2.86
C LEU A 307 -22.52 -8.94 -2.82
N VAL A 308 -23.04 -9.14 -1.62
CA VAL A 308 -24.37 -9.69 -1.38
C VAL A 308 -25.12 -8.88 -0.32
N ARG A 309 -26.43 -9.08 -0.26
CA ARG A 309 -27.31 -8.52 0.74
C ARG A 309 -27.48 -9.52 1.89
N PRO A 310 -27.57 -9.05 3.14
CA PRO A 310 -27.92 -9.91 4.26
C PRO A 310 -29.30 -10.55 4.10
N ASN A 311 -29.51 -11.71 4.74
CA ASN A 311 -30.81 -12.39 4.81
C ASN A 311 -31.50 -12.63 3.45
N THR A 312 -30.72 -12.76 2.38
CA THR A 312 -31.22 -12.85 1.01
C THR A 312 -30.92 -14.24 0.46
N ARG A 313 -31.87 -14.80 -0.30
CA ARG A 313 -31.68 -16.09 -0.99
C ARG A 313 -31.01 -15.83 -2.33
N TYR A 314 -30.10 -16.71 -2.69
CA TYR A 314 -29.32 -16.62 -3.91
C TYR A 314 -29.34 -17.93 -4.67
N ARG A 315 -29.36 -17.81 -6.00
CA ARG A 315 -29.13 -18.90 -6.93
C ARG A 315 -27.84 -18.64 -7.69
N PHE A 316 -26.90 -19.56 -7.56
CA PHE A 316 -25.67 -19.62 -8.33
C PHE A 316 -25.80 -20.67 -9.43
N SER A 317 -25.27 -20.37 -10.61
CA SER A 317 -25.02 -21.37 -11.64
C SER A 317 -23.68 -21.14 -12.33
N GLY A 318 -23.10 -22.21 -12.87
CA GLY A 318 -21.88 -22.17 -13.65
C GLY A 318 -21.68 -23.49 -14.38
N TYR A 319 -20.99 -23.48 -15.51
CA TYR A 319 -20.74 -24.67 -16.30
C TYR A 319 -19.36 -25.23 -16.02
N ILE A 320 -19.28 -26.56 -15.92
CA ILE A 320 -18.04 -27.30 -15.76
C ILE A 320 -17.94 -28.34 -16.87
N ARG A 321 -16.75 -28.47 -17.43
CA ARG A 321 -16.31 -29.62 -18.22
C ARG A 321 -15.04 -30.18 -17.60
N THR A 322 -14.86 -31.49 -17.65
CA THR A 322 -13.62 -32.12 -17.18
C THR A 322 -13.07 -33.11 -18.19
N ASP A 323 -11.76 -33.27 -18.19
CA ASP A 323 -11.07 -34.31 -18.93
C ASP A 323 -10.03 -35.00 -18.05
N ALA A 324 -10.16 -36.32 -17.95
CA ALA A 324 -9.23 -37.21 -17.27
C ALA A 324 -8.89 -36.83 -15.81
N ILE A 325 -9.85 -36.31 -15.04
CA ILE A 325 -9.65 -36.05 -13.61
C ILE A 325 -9.51 -37.37 -12.85
N THR A 326 -8.28 -37.68 -12.39
CA THR A 326 -7.90 -39.02 -11.90
C THR A 326 -8.21 -39.30 -10.43
N THR A 327 -8.63 -38.29 -9.66
CA THR A 327 -8.80 -38.38 -8.20
C THR A 327 -10.26 -38.57 -7.80
N ASP A 328 -10.51 -39.10 -6.60
CA ASP A 328 -11.85 -39.16 -6.02
C ASP A 328 -12.34 -37.82 -5.47
N SER A 329 -11.41 -36.91 -5.15
CA SER A 329 -11.72 -35.53 -4.75
C SER A 329 -11.57 -34.61 -5.96
N GLY A 330 -12.61 -34.53 -6.78
CA GLY A 330 -12.64 -33.68 -7.98
C GLY A 330 -12.78 -32.18 -7.66
N PRO A 331 -12.43 -31.28 -8.61
CA PRO A 331 -12.73 -29.87 -8.49
C PRO A 331 -14.25 -29.62 -8.53
N ARG A 332 -14.68 -28.56 -7.84
CA ARG A 332 -16.10 -28.19 -7.68
C ARG A 332 -16.23 -26.70 -7.36
N PHE A 333 -17.43 -26.14 -7.49
CA PHE A 333 -17.68 -24.79 -6.99
C PHE A 333 -17.91 -24.80 -5.49
N GLN A 334 -17.39 -23.79 -4.80
CA GLN A 334 -17.65 -23.55 -3.39
C GLN A 334 -18.00 -22.09 -3.15
N ILE A 335 -18.98 -21.88 -2.27
CA ILE A 335 -19.43 -20.55 -1.85
C ILE A 335 -19.39 -20.49 -0.33
N PHE A 336 -18.73 -19.47 0.22
CA PHE A 336 -18.57 -19.28 1.66
C PHE A 336 -18.51 -17.81 2.04
N ASP A 337 -18.63 -17.52 3.34
CA ASP A 337 -18.51 -16.17 3.87
C ASP A 337 -17.08 -15.64 3.70
N ALA A 338 -16.91 -14.44 3.14
CA ALA A 338 -15.59 -13.90 2.85
C ALA A 338 -14.72 -13.67 4.11
N TYR A 339 -15.34 -13.61 5.29
CA TYR A 339 -14.67 -13.35 6.56
C TYR A 339 -14.70 -14.52 7.53
N ASP A 340 -15.32 -15.64 7.15
CA ASP A 340 -15.39 -16.87 7.93
C ASP A 340 -15.32 -18.08 6.98
N SER A 341 -14.11 -18.54 6.70
CA SER A 341 -13.86 -19.68 5.82
C SER A 341 -14.40 -21.02 6.35
N GLY A 342 -14.70 -21.11 7.65
CA GLY A 342 -15.38 -22.27 8.23
C GLY A 342 -16.88 -22.32 7.89
N LYS A 343 -17.43 -21.19 7.45
CA LYS A 343 -18.85 -21.02 7.12
C LYS A 343 -19.11 -21.15 5.62
N MET A 344 -19.04 -22.39 5.15
CA MET A 344 -19.45 -22.73 3.79
C MET A 344 -20.96 -22.68 3.66
N PHE A 345 -21.45 -21.99 2.62
CA PHE A 345 -22.87 -21.93 2.30
C PHE A 345 -23.30 -23.10 1.44
N ALA A 346 -22.54 -23.40 0.39
CA ALA A 346 -22.86 -24.44 -0.56
C ALA A 346 -21.62 -24.88 -1.34
N ALA A 347 -21.65 -26.13 -1.83
CA ALA A 347 -20.66 -26.67 -2.75
C ALA A 347 -21.35 -27.61 -3.74
N THR A 348 -20.85 -27.66 -4.97
CA THR A 348 -21.33 -28.63 -5.97
C THR A 348 -20.71 -30.00 -5.72
N GLU A 349 -21.25 -31.01 -6.39
CA GLU A 349 -20.65 -32.34 -6.41
C GLU A 349 -19.27 -32.35 -7.07
N ASN A 350 -18.51 -33.43 -6.86
CA ASN A 350 -17.19 -33.59 -7.45
C ASN A 350 -17.31 -33.79 -8.96
N ALA A 351 -16.62 -32.98 -9.76
CA ALA A 351 -16.41 -33.31 -11.16
C ALA A 351 -15.19 -34.23 -11.29
N ILE A 352 -15.40 -35.48 -11.71
CA ILE A 352 -14.36 -36.52 -11.82
C ILE A 352 -14.39 -37.17 -13.21
N GLY A 353 -13.28 -37.79 -13.60
CA GLY A 353 -13.17 -38.44 -14.91
C GLY A 353 -13.23 -37.46 -16.07
N THR A 354 -13.90 -37.86 -17.15
CA THR A 354 -14.15 -37.03 -18.34
C THR A 354 -15.65 -36.82 -18.48
N SER A 355 -16.05 -35.56 -18.62
CA SER A 355 -17.44 -35.15 -18.82
C SER A 355 -17.51 -34.02 -19.84
N GLY A 356 -18.60 -33.97 -20.61
CA GLY A 356 -18.94 -32.78 -21.38
C GLY A 356 -19.31 -31.59 -20.49
N TRP A 357 -19.66 -30.47 -21.12
CA TRP A 357 -20.18 -29.31 -20.40
C TRP A 357 -21.46 -29.66 -19.65
N THR A 358 -21.44 -29.42 -18.34
CA THR A 358 -22.56 -29.68 -17.43
C THR A 358 -22.82 -28.43 -16.59
N GLU A 359 -24.09 -28.03 -16.52
CA GLU A 359 -24.49 -26.94 -15.63
C GLU A 359 -24.50 -27.43 -14.19
N GLN A 360 -23.86 -26.67 -13.32
CA GLN A 360 -23.90 -26.85 -11.88
C GLN A 360 -24.74 -25.72 -11.26
N ARG A 361 -25.57 -26.06 -10.27
CA ARG A 361 -26.43 -25.10 -9.58
C ARG A 361 -26.32 -25.23 -8.08
N LEU A 362 -26.35 -24.10 -7.39
CA LEU A 362 -26.39 -24.03 -5.93
C LEU A 362 -27.44 -23.00 -5.51
N GLU A 363 -28.13 -23.30 -4.42
CA GLU A 363 -29.02 -22.36 -3.75
C GLU A 363 -28.56 -22.21 -2.30
N PHE A 364 -28.54 -20.97 -1.82
CA PHE A 364 -28.17 -20.68 -0.43
C PHE A 364 -28.84 -19.40 0.06
N ARG A 365 -28.84 -19.19 1.38
CA ARG A 365 -29.34 -17.96 2.00
C ARG A 365 -28.24 -17.33 2.85
N THR A 366 -28.00 -16.05 2.64
CA THR A 366 -27.03 -15.30 3.45
C THR A 366 -27.60 -15.03 4.85
N PRO A 367 -26.77 -15.14 5.90
CA PRO A 367 -27.09 -14.68 7.25
C PRO A 367 -27.27 -13.15 7.35
N LEU A 368 -27.71 -12.66 8.52
CA LEU A 368 -27.94 -11.23 8.80
C LEU A 368 -26.68 -10.34 8.74
N ASN A 369 -25.49 -10.93 8.82
CA ASN A 369 -24.21 -10.21 8.86
C ASN A 369 -23.35 -10.41 7.61
N THR A 370 -23.78 -11.23 6.65
CA THR A 370 -23.00 -11.52 5.44
C THR A 370 -23.31 -10.51 4.35
N ARG A 371 -22.29 -9.72 3.97
CA ARG A 371 -22.35 -8.71 2.89
C ARG A 371 -21.35 -8.97 1.76
N LEU A 372 -20.44 -9.92 1.98
CA LEU A 372 -19.43 -10.32 1.02
C LEU A 372 -19.25 -11.83 1.11
N ILE A 373 -19.25 -12.49 -0.02
CA ILE A 373 -18.97 -13.92 -0.14
C ILE A 373 -17.78 -14.14 -1.06
N VAL A 374 -17.23 -15.34 -1.01
CA VAL A 374 -16.27 -15.81 -2.01
C VAL A 374 -16.92 -16.92 -2.81
N VAL A 375 -16.90 -16.77 -4.14
CA VAL A 375 -17.17 -17.83 -5.11
C VAL A 375 -15.83 -18.34 -5.59
N ARG A 376 -15.55 -19.64 -5.50
CA ARG A 376 -14.29 -20.21 -5.99
C ARG A 376 -14.46 -21.56 -6.65
N VAL A 377 -13.49 -21.91 -7.49
CA VAL A 377 -13.23 -23.30 -7.85
C VAL A 377 -12.32 -23.91 -6.80
N ALA A 378 -12.75 -25.02 -6.22
CA ALA A 378 -12.04 -25.67 -5.14
C ALA A 378 -11.86 -27.16 -5.39
N ARG A 379 -10.71 -27.68 -4.96
CA ARG A 379 -10.42 -29.10 -4.84
C ARG A 379 -9.73 -29.33 -3.48
N PRO A 380 -10.48 -29.67 -2.43
CA PRO A 380 -9.87 -30.13 -1.18
C PRO A 380 -9.05 -31.41 -1.40
N PRO A 381 -7.98 -31.64 -0.63
CA PRO A 381 -7.08 -32.77 -0.80
C PRO A 381 -7.81 -34.10 -0.55
N SER A 382 -7.48 -35.11 -1.35
CA SER A 382 -7.99 -36.48 -1.13
C SER A 382 -7.29 -37.12 0.07
N THR A 383 -8.04 -37.88 0.85
CA THR A 383 -7.50 -38.69 1.97
C THR A 383 -7.15 -40.12 1.55
N LYS A 384 -7.42 -40.50 0.29
CA LYS A 384 -7.11 -41.84 -0.22
C LYS A 384 -5.62 -42.00 -0.55
N PHE A 385 -5.21 -43.23 -0.83
CA PHE A 385 -3.83 -43.54 -1.23
C PHE A 385 -3.50 -42.94 -2.62
N ASP A 386 -4.39 -43.12 -3.60
CA ASP A 386 -4.27 -42.49 -4.92
C ASP A 386 -4.87 -41.07 -4.90
N ASN A 387 -4.13 -40.15 -4.28
CA ASN A 387 -4.63 -38.81 -3.95
C ASN A 387 -4.10 -37.70 -4.86
N LYS A 388 -3.21 -38.02 -5.78
CA LYS A 388 -2.67 -37.05 -6.73
C LYS A 388 -3.71 -36.76 -7.80
N ILE A 389 -3.86 -35.48 -8.16
CA ILE A 389 -4.82 -35.06 -9.18
C ILE A 389 -4.07 -34.75 -10.47
N ARG A 390 -4.41 -35.49 -11.53
CA ARG A 390 -4.08 -35.16 -12.92
C ARG A 390 -5.38 -34.87 -13.66
N GLY A 391 -5.29 -34.07 -14.72
CA GLY A 391 -6.38 -33.82 -15.66
C GLY A 391 -6.69 -32.34 -15.77
N THR A 392 -7.73 -32.04 -16.51
CA THR A 392 -8.09 -30.66 -16.86
C THR A 392 -9.55 -30.39 -16.56
N MET A 393 -9.84 -29.15 -16.18
CA MET A 393 -11.17 -28.62 -15.98
C MET A 393 -11.35 -27.34 -16.78
N TRP A 394 -12.52 -27.17 -17.39
CA TRP A 394 -12.96 -25.90 -17.95
C TRP A 394 -14.14 -25.35 -17.15
N VAL A 395 -14.19 -24.04 -17.02
CA VAL A 395 -15.20 -23.30 -16.26
C VAL A 395 -15.68 -22.11 -17.09
N ASP A 396 -16.99 -21.95 -17.21
CA ASP A 396 -17.62 -20.89 -18.01
C ASP A 396 -19.04 -20.53 -17.51
N LYS A 397 -19.56 -19.38 -17.95
CA LYS A 397 -20.93 -18.89 -17.77
C LYS A 397 -21.38 -18.91 -16.31
N LEU A 398 -20.56 -18.34 -15.42
CA LEU A 398 -20.89 -18.19 -14.02
C LEU A 398 -21.85 -17.04 -13.80
N SER A 399 -22.84 -17.27 -12.94
CA SER A 399 -23.81 -16.26 -12.57
C SER A 399 -24.29 -16.43 -11.14
N LEU A 400 -24.66 -15.30 -10.52
CA LEU A 400 -25.27 -15.28 -9.19
C LEU A 400 -26.41 -14.27 -9.17
N TYR A 401 -27.61 -14.72 -8.83
CA TYR A 401 -28.80 -13.87 -8.76
C TYR A 401 -29.39 -13.90 -7.36
N ALA A 402 -29.86 -12.74 -6.88
CA ALA A 402 -30.75 -12.70 -5.72
C ALA A 402 -32.14 -13.19 -6.16
N GLU A 403 -32.74 -14.09 -5.40
CA GLU A 403 -34.15 -14.45 -5.57
C GLU A 403 -35.03 -13.36 -4.94
N GLU A 404 -36.11 -12.99 -5.61
CA GLU A 404 -37.10 -12.01 -5.14
C GLU A 404 -37.92 -12.52 -3.94
#